data_AF-A0A6V7KY42-F1
#
_entry.id   AF-A0A6V7KY42-F1
#
_cell.length_a   1.000
_cell.length_b   1.000
_cell.length_c   1.000
_cell.angle_alpha   90.00
_cell.angle_beta   90.00
_cell.angle_gamma   90.00
#
_symmetry.space_group_name_H-M   'P 1'
#
loop_
_entity.id
_entity.type
_entity.pdbx_description
1 polymer ?
#
loop_
_entity_poly.entity_id
_entity_poly.type
_entity_poly.pdbx_seq_one_letter_code
_entity_poly.pdbx_strand_id
1 'polypeptide(L)'
;MEIEQAELGATMERFLEMHMYITSALQKNDMKAVGLQLAMDLLHEKEKRDLITGLKTRTNAGRPNWDKVFKQLQDRKKGKVTVFYCGPPQLGRILRYKCDQVGFNFRKETF
;
A
#
# COMPACT_ATOMS: atom_id res chain seq x y z
N MET A 1 -12.37 11.37 4.63
CA MET A 1 -11.73 10.07 4.25
C MET A 1 -10.34 9.81 4.85
N GLU A 2 -9.40 10.76 4.91
CA GLU A 2 -8.26 10.67 5.88
C GLU A 2 -8.16 11.92 6.76
N ILE A 3 -8.56 13.08 6.22
CA ILE A 3 -8.66 14.35 6.96
C ILE A 3 -9.69 14.22 8.10
N GLU A 4 -10.88 13.67 7.83
CA GLU A 4 -11.88 13.37 8.87
C GLU A 4 -11.37 12.39 9.95
N GLN A 5 -10.56 11.39 9.58
CA GLN A 5 -9.95 10.47 10.57
C GLN A 5 -8.89 11.17 11.43
N ALA A 6 -8.21 12.18 10.88
CA ALA A 6 -7.26 13.00 11.63
C ALA A 6 -7.96 14.02 12.56
N GLU A 7 -9.15 14.50 12.18
CA GLU A 7 -9.97 15.43 12.96
C GLU A 7 -10.73 14.74 14.10
N LEU A 8 -11.16 13.49 13.92
CA LEU A 8 -11.89 12.68 14.92
C LEU A 8 -10.98 11.80 15.80
N GLY A 9 -9.66 12.05 15.78
CA GLY A 9 -8.60 11.13 16.20
C GLY A 9 -8.57 10.64 17.66
N ALA A 10 -9.55 11.00 18.50
CA ALA A 10 -9.68 10.47 19.86
C ALA A 10 -10.81 9.43 20.02
N THR A 11 -11.76 9.32 19.08
CA THR A 11 -13.01 8.53 19.25
C THR A 11 -13.19 7.37 18.26
N MET A 12 -12.42 7.30 17.16
CA MET A 12 -12.51 6.21 16.18
C MET A 12 -11.20 5.42 16.04
N GLU A 13 -11.30 4.08 16.07
CA GLU A 13 -10.20 3.20 15.68
C GLU A 13 -9.83 3.47 14.20
N ARG A 14 -8.53 3.51 13.88
CA ARG A 14 -8.05 3.81 12.53
C ARG A 14 -8.52 2.74 11.53
N PHE A 15 -9.59 3.03 10.80
CA PHE A 15 -10.24 2.05 9.92
C PHE A 15 -9.62 1.96 8.51
N LEU A 16 -8.83 2.96 8.10
CA LEU A 16 -8.23 3.06 6.76
C LEU A 16 -6.72 3.24 6.84
N GLU A 17 -6.01 2.41 6.09
CA GLU A 17 -4.57 2.50 5.89
C GLU A 17 -4.32 2.39 4.39
N MET A 18 -3.80 3.46 3.80
CA MET A 18 -3.41 3.47 2.40
C MET A 18 -1.93 3.08 2.26
N HIS A 19 -1.58 2.43 1.16
CA HIS A 19 -0.20 2.17 0.75
C HIS A 19 -0.05 2.44 -0.73
N MET A 20 0.87 3.34 -1.10
CA MET A 20 1.11 3.71 -2.50
C MET A 20 2.42 3.14 -3.01
N TYR A 21 2.46 2.79 -4.29
CA TYR A 21 3.61 2.15 -4.94
C TYR A 21 3.87 2.74 -6.32
N ILE A 22 5.06 3.30 -6.52
CA ILE A 22 5.51 3.80 -7.83
C ILE A 22 6.33 2.71 -8.51
N THR A 23 5.67 1.93 -9.36
CA THR A 23 6.29 0.72 -9.96
C THR A 23 7.24 1.00 -11.13
N SER A 24 7.21 2.20 -11.70
CA SER A 24 8.14 2.64 -12.74
C SER A 24 9.53 2.99 -12.20
N ALA A 25 9.66 3.25 -10.89
CA ALA A 25 10.84 3.83 -10.28
C ALA A 25 11.97 2.82 -9.97
N LEU A 26 12.10 1.70 -10.69
CA LEU A 26 13.18 0.75 -10.42
C LEU A 26 13.70 0.06 -11.69
N GLN A 27 14.65 0.71 -12.34
CA GLN A 27 15.89 0.00 -12.66
C GLN A 27 16.91 0.39 -11.59
N LYS A 28 17.55 -0.59 -10.92
CA LYS A 28 18.58 -0.35 -9.88
C LYS A 28 19.78 0.50 -10.37
N ASN A 29 19.88 0.76 -11.67
CA ASN A 29 20.88 1.64 -12.29
C ASN A 29 20.37 3.06 -12.60
N ASP A 30 19.11 3.38 -12.35
CA ASP A 30 18.58 4.71 -12.61
C ASP A 30 18.79 5.61 -11.38
N MET A 31 19.89 6.38 -11.39
CA MET A 31 20.22 7.35 -10.34
C MET A 31 19.09 8.35 -10.07
N LYS A 32 18.21 8.62 -11.05
CA LYS A 32 17.04 9.51 -10.85
C LYS A 32 16.02 8.86 -9.92
N ALA A 33 15.85 7.54 -10.02
CA ALA A 33 14.91 6.81 -9.19
C ALA A 33 15.38 6.69 -7.74
N VAL A 34 16.70 6.53 -7.53
CA VAL A 34 17.32 6.59 -6.20
C VAL A 34 17.19 8.00 -5.60
N GLY A 35 17.46 9.03 -6.38
CA GLY A 35 17.30 10.42 -5.95
C GLY A 35 15.86 10.76 -5.58
N LEU A 36 14.89 10.28 -6.36
CA LEU A 36 13.47 10.43 -6.05
C LEU A 36 13.09 9.73 -4.74
N GLN A 37 13.52 8.48 -4.53
CA GLN A 37 13.23 7.76 -3.28
C GLN A 37 13.83 8.47 -2.06
N LEU A 38 15.07 8.95 -2.15
CA LEU A 38 15.72 9.70 -1.07
C LEU A 38 15.00 11.02 -0.79
N ALA A 39 14.60 11.76 -1.82
CA ALA A 39 13.81 12.98 -1.66
C ALA A 39 12.46 12.70 -0.98
N MET A 40 11.78 11.63 -1.40
CA MET A 40 10.51 11.21 -0.78
C MET A 40 10.70 10.83 0.70
N ASP A 41 11.80 10.16 1.05
CA ASP A 41 12.11 9.77 2.42
C ASP A 41 12.40 10.98 3.31
N LEU A 42 13.25 11.90 2.85
CA LEU A 42 13.58 13.13 3.58
C LEU A 42 12.34 14.01 3.80
N LEU A 43 11.46 14.10 2.81
CA LEU A 43 10.27 14.95 2.89
C LEU A 43 9.19 14.32 3.77
N HIS A 44 9.06 13.00 3.75
CA HIS A 44 8.17 12.30 4.69
C HIS A 44 8.63 12.45 6.14
N GLU A 45 9.94 12.40 6.40
CA GLU A 45 10.51 12.59 7.73
C GLU A 45 10.26 14.00 8.28
N LYS A 46 10.30 15.01 7.41
CA LYS A 46 10.08 16.42 7.77
C LYS A 46 8.59 16.78 7.96
N GLU A 47 7.73 16.39 7.02
CA GLU A 47 6.34 16.86 6.96
C GLU A 47 5.33 15.86 7.56
N LYS A 48 5.75 14.61 7.82
CA LYS A 48 4.87 13.46 8.16
C LYS A 48 3.72 13.26 7.18
N ARG A 49 3.88 13.77 5.96
CA ARG A 49 2.92 13.71 4.84
C ARG A 49 3.69 13.44 3.57
N ASP A 50 3.13 12.59 2.72
CA ASP A 50 3.61 12.29 1.39
C ASP A 50 3.31 13.47 0.47
N LEU A 51 4.32 13.95 -0.25
CA LEU A 51 4.19 15.14 -1.10
C LEU A 51 3.50 14.89 -2.43
N ILE A 52 3.44 13.64 -2.89
CA ILE A 52 2.79 13.29 -4.15
C ILE A 52 1.27 13.36 -3.96
N THR A 53 0.79 13.02 -2.77
CA THR A 53 -0.64 12.90 -2.48
C THR A 53 -1.16 13.80 -1.37
N GLY A 54 -0.28 14.42 -0.57
CA GLY A 54 -0.62 15.20 0.61
C GLY A 54 -1.07 14.36 1.82
N LEU A 55 -1.06 13.02 1.71
CA LEU A 55 -1.59 12.09 2.71
C LEU A 55 -0.54 11.70 3.76
N LYS A 56 -0.95 11.23 4.95
CA LYS A 56 0.03 10.71 5.94
C LYS A 56 0.66 9.39 5.50
N THR A 57 0.04 8.69 4.55
CA THR A 57 0.54 7.43 4.00
C THR A 57 1.80 7.64 3.16
N ARG A 58 2.84 6.85 3.44
CA ARG A 58 4.09 6.83 2.67
C ARG A 58 3.92 6.17 1.30
N THR A 59 4.46 6.79 0.25
CA THR A 59 4.65 6.16 -1.05
C THR A 59 5.95 5.37 -1.10
N ASN A 60 5.88 4.14 -1.61
CA ASN A 60 7.01 3.22 -1.75
C ASN A 60 7.47 3.18 -3.21
N ALA A 61 8.76 3.28 -3.51
CA ALA A 61 9.25 2.95 -4.85
C ALA A 61 9.23 1.43 -5.08
N GLY A 62 8.92 1.05 -6.32
CA GLY A 62 8.95 -0.32 -6.77
C GLY A 62 7.62 -1.07 -6.66
N ARG A 63 7.66 -2.34 -7.06
CA ARG A 63 6.52 -3.23 -6.96
C ARG A 63 6.34 -3.73 -5.52
N PRO A 64 5.11 -3.90 -5.02
CA PRO A 64 4.87 -4.46 -3.71
C PRO A 64 5.48 -5.86 -3.56
N ASN A 65 6.09 -6.12 -2.41
CA ASN A 65 6.38 -7.49 -1.99
C ASN A 65 5.11 -8.08 -1.36
N TRP A 66 4.30 -8.77 -2.17
CA TRP A 66 3.02 -9.32 -1.74
C TRP A 66 3.14 -10.34 -0.61
N ASP A 67 4.24 -11.10 -0.54
CA ASP A 67 4.48 -12.03 0.58
C ASP A 67 4.59 -11.30 1.91
N LYS A 68 5.34 -10.18 1.93
CA LYS A 68 5.45 -9.34 3.11
C LYS A 68 4.12 -8.70 3.49
N VAL A 69 3.38 -8.16 2.50
CA VAL A 69 2.09 -7.52 2.73
C VAL A 69 1.07 -8.50 3.32
N PHE A 70 0.94 -9.69 2.72
CA PHE A 70 -0.02 -10.69 3.16
C PHE A 70 0.33 -11.24 4.54
N LYS A 71 1.62 -11.48 4.83
CA LYS A 71 2.08 -11.88 6.16
C LYS A 71 1.72 -10.83 7.21
N GLN A 72 1.97 -9.55 6.93
CA GLN A 72 1.59 -8.45 7.84
C GLN A 72 0.09 -8.40 8.11
N LEU A 73 -0.76 -8.69 7.10
CA LEU A 73 -2.21 -8.76 7.28
C LEU A 73 -2.63 -9.94 8.18
N GLN A 74 -2.00 -11.11 8.02
CA GLN A 74 -2.25 -12.27 8.89
C GLN A 74 -1.83 -11.99 10.34
N ASP A 75 -0.66 -11.37 10.54
CA ASP A 75 -0.10 -11.09 11.87
C ASP A 75 -0.99 -10.15 12.69
N ARG A 76 -1.78 -9.29 12.03
CA ARG A 76 -2.75 -8.40 12.70
C ARG A 76 -3.94 -9.13 13.32
N LYS A 77 -4.22 -10.38 12.93
CA LYS A 77 -5.30 -11.23 13.50
C LYS A 77 -6.68 -10.56 13.59
N LYS A 78 -7.07 -9.78 12.57
CA LYS A 78 -8.36 -9.05 12.51
C LYS A 78 -9.54 -9.90 11.99
N GLY A 79 -9.43 -11.23 12.01
CA GLY A 79 -10.48 -12.15 11.54
C GLY A 79 -10.39 -12.51 10.05
N LYS A 80 -11.54 -12.76 9.41
CA LYS A 80 -11.60 -13.15 7.99
C LYS A 80 -11.25 -11.95 7.10
N VAL A 81 -10.30 -12.14 6.18
CA VAL A 81 -9.83 -11.10 5.25
C VAL A 81 -10.37 -11.35 3.85
N THR A 82 -10.84 -10.29 3.19
CA THR A 82 -11.25 -10.31 1.77
C THR A 82 -10.46 -9.27 1.00
N VAL A 83 -9.84 -9.68 -0.10
CA VAL A 83 -9.06 -8.83 -1.01
C VAL A 83 -9.89 -8.53 -2.24
N PHE A 84 -10.13 -7.24 -2.48
CA PHE A 84 -10.79 -6.73 -3.67
C PHE A 84 -9.75 -6.17 -4.63
N TYR A 85 -9.88 -6.46 -5.92
CA TYR A 85 -8.89 -6.07 -6.91
C TYR A 85 -9.50 -5.56 -8.22
N CYS A 86 -9.11 -4.34 -8.61
CA CYS A 86 -9.36 -3.75 -9.91
C CYS A 86 -8.01 -3.35 -10.56
N GLY A 87 -7.73 -3.86 -11.76
CA GLY A 87 -6.49 -3.56 -12.47
C GLY A 87 -6.04 -4.64 -13.48
N PRO A 88 -4.78 -4.59 -13.93
CA PRO A 88 -4.23 -5.52 -14.92
C PRO A 88 -4.45 -7.01 -14.58
N PRO A 89 -4.93 -7.84 -15.52
CA PRO A 89 -5.24 -9.25 -15.27
C PRO A 89 -4.08 -10.06 -14.69
N GLN A 90 -2.84 -9.74 -15.08
CA GLN A 90 -1.64 -10.42 -14.63
C GLN A 90 -1.45 -10.31 -13.12
N LEU A 91 -1.60 -9.11 -12.56
CA LEU A 91 -1.49 -8.90 -11.12
C LEU A 91 -2.69 -9.52 -10.38
N GLY A 92 -3.88 -9.47 -10.97
CA GLY A 92 -5.05 -10.15 -10.40
C GLY A 92 -4.85 -11.66 -10.20
N ARG A 93 -4.16 -12.34 -11.14
CA ARG A 93 -3.82 -13.77 -11.00
C ARG A 93 -2.83 -14.02 -9.85
N ILE A 94 -1.81 -13.17 -9.72
CA ILE A 94 -0.83 -13.25 -8.63
C ILE A 94 -1.52 -13.10 -7.29
N LEU A 95 -2.37 -12.07 -7.14
CA LEU A 95 -3.07 -11.79 -5.89
C LEU A 95 -4.04 -12.90 -5.50
N ARG A 96 -4.77 -13.47 -6.48
CA ARG A 96 -5.63 -14.64 -6.23
C ARG A 96 -4.84 -15.81 -5.68
N TYR A 97 -3.73 -16.18 -6.33
CA TYR A 97 -2.88 -17.28 -5.87
C TYR A 97 -2.37 -17.02 -4.45
N LYS A 98 -1.91 -15.80 -4.15
CA LYS A 98 -1.48 -15.43 -2.79
C LYS A 98 -2.62 -15.54 -1.77
N CYS A 99 -3.84 -15.14 -2.13
CA CYS A 99 -5.01 -15.28 -1.26
C CYS A 99 -5.28 -16.75 -0.93
N ASP A 100 -5.24 -17.63 -1.94
CA ASP A 100 -5.45 -19.07 -1.75
C ASP A 100 -4.39 -19.67 -0.81
N GLN A 101 -3.13 -19.23 -0.90
CA GLN A 101 -2.05 -19.70 -0.02
C GLN A 101 -2.27 -19.34 1.46
N VAL A 102 -2.89 -18.20 1.75
CA VAL A 102 -3.06 -17.69 3.13
C VAL A 102 -4.49 -17.86 3.67
N GLY A 103 -5.41 -18.39 2.87
CA GLY A 103 -6.82 -18.54 3.21
C GLY A 103 -7.63 -17.25 3.20
N PHE A 104 -7.25 -16.26 2.37
CA PHE A 104 -8.03 -15.04 2.18
C PHE A 104 -9.05 -15.21 1.06
N ASN A 105 -10.18 -14.51 1.15
CA ASN A 105 -11.13 -14.44 0.04
C ASN A 105 -10.62 -13.46 -1.03
N PHE A 106 -10.79 -13.78 -2.31
CA PHE A 106 -10.43 -12.88 -3.42
C PHE A 106 -11.64 -12.54 -4.30
N ARG A 107 -11.81 -11.25 -4.60
CA ARG A 107 -12.85 -10.73 -5.50
C ARG A 107 -12.21 -9.84 -6.56
N LYS A 108 -12.42 -10.18 -7.83
CA LYS A 108 -12.10 -9.29 -8.95
C LYS A 108 -13.27 -8.34 -9.13
N GLU A 109 -12.97 -7.05 -9.20
CA GLU A 109 -13.97 -6.00 -9.41
C GLU A 109 -13.71 -5.29 -10.74
N THR A 110 -14.77 -4.72 -11.29
CA THR A 110 -14.75 -3.88 -12.49
C THR A 110 -15.65 -2.70 -12.16
N PHE A 111 -15.05 -1.52 -12.10
CA PHE A 111 -15.68 -0.27 -11.70
C PHE A 111 -15.78 0.64 -12.91
#